data_AF-A0A388NMB7-F1
#
_entry.id   AF-A0A388NMB7-F1
#
_cell.length_a   1.000
_cell.length_b   1.000
_cell.length_c   1.000
_cell.angle_alpha   90.00
_cell.angle_beta   90.00
_cell.angle_gamma   90.00
#
_symmetry.space_group_name_H-M   'P 1'
#
loop_
_entity.id
_entity.type
_entity.pdbx_description
1 polymer ?
#
loop_
_entity_poly.entity_id
_entity_poly.type
_entity_poly.pdbx_seq_one_letter_code
_entity_poly.pdbx_strand_id
1 'polypeptide(L)'
;MYLGAGHTYMKEVAESLDFGKAEGVLPQRPSVVSLQCDVDHPTQSMADLLHLQKHFGSLEKLAGKTIAMTWAYSPSYGKPLSVPQGIIGLMTRFGMNVRLAHPEGYSLIPDVVDVAGMNAKKSGGSFAIMNSMDEAFKARMLFTPRVGRRTQ
;
A
#
# COMPACT_ATOMS: atom_id res chain seq x y z
N MET A 1 2.02 10.02 -16.04
CA MET A 1 2.35 9.81 -14.61
C MET A 1 3.69 9.09 -14.58
N TYR A 2 4.72 9.70 -14.00
CA TYR A 2 6.04 9.08 -13.87
C TYR A 2 6.04 8.18 -12.62
N LEU A 3 5.75 6.90 -12.81
CA LEU A 3 5.87 5.90 -11.75
C LEU A 3 7.36 5.74 -11.39
N GLY A 4 7.68 5.69 -10.10
CA GLY A 4 9.01 5.56 -9.51
C GLY A 4 9.70 6.89 -9.15
N ALA A 5 9.37 8.00 -9.82
CA ALA A 5 10.15 9.23 -9.71
C ALA A 5 10.10 9.88 -8.31
N GLY A 6 8.91 9.89 -7.68
CA GLY A 6 8.74 10.46 -6.35
C GLY A 6 9.49 9.65 -5.28
N HIS A 7 9.39 8.32 -5.36
CA HIS A 7 10.13 7.42 -4.48
C HIS A 7 11.65 7.56 -4.61
N THR A 8 12.18 7.60 -5.84
CA THR A 8 13.61 7.77 -6.09
C THR A 8 14.11 9.11 -5.56
N TYR A 9 13.38 10.20 -5.79
CA TYR A 9 13.75 11.51 -5.28
C TYR A 9 13.81 11.55 -3.74
N MET A 10 12.86 10.92 -3.05
CA MET A 10 12.92 10.83 -1.59
C MET A 10 14.16 10.06 -1.09
N LYS A 11 14.59 9.02 -1.81
CA LYS A 11 15.83 8.30 -1.49
C LYS A 11 17.06 9.17 -1.69
N GLU A 12 17.12 9.91 -2.80
CA GLU A 12 18.20 10.86 -3.09
C GLU A 12 18.30 11.95 -2.02
N VAL A 13 17.17 12.48 -1.55
CA VAL A 13 17.14 13.42 -0.42
C VAL A 13 17.70 12.75 0.85
N ALA A 14 17.29 11.52 1.16
CA ALA A 14 17.79 10.82 2.34
C ALA A 14 19.32 10.56 2.27
N GLU A 15 19.82 10.12 1.12
CA GLU A 15 21.26 9.92 0.86
C GLU A 15 22.04 11.23 0.97
N SER A 16 21.48 12.34 0.47
CA SER A 16 22.09 13.67 0.58
C SER A 16 22.19 14.14 2.05
N LEU A 17 21.20 13.81 2.88
CA LEU A 17 21.24 14.12 4.32
C LEU A 17 22.27 13.25 5.06
N ASP A 18 22.41 11.99 4.67
CA ASP A 18 23.46 11.10 5.18
C ASP A 18 24.86 11.65 4.86
N PHE A 19 25.08 12.03 3.60
CA PHE A 19 26.31 12.67 3.15
C PHE A 19 26.59 13.98 3.90
N GLY A 20 25.60 14.88 3.99
CA GLY A 20 25.75 16.15 4.70
C GLY A 20 26.09 16.00 6.18
N LYS A 21 25.60 14.94 6.84
CA LYS A 21 25.99 14.63 8.23
C LYS A 21 27.42 14.06 8.32
N ALA A 22 27.81 13.19 7.39
CA ALA A 22 29.15 12.59 7.35
C ALA A 22 30.24 13.65 7.14
N GLU A 23 30.00 14.61 6.24
CA GLU A 23 30.95 15.70 5.93
C GLU A 23 30.93 16.85 6.95
N GLY A 24 30.12 16.75 8.01
CA GLY A 24 30.01 17.79 9.04
C GLY A 24 29.30 19.08 8.59
N VAL A 25 28.73 19.11 7.39
CA VAL A 25 27.89 20.21 6.88
C VAL A 25 26.62 20.36 7.72
N LEU A 26 26.01 19.23 8.09
CA LEU A 26 24.83 19.18 8.94
C LEU A 26 25.20 18.81 10.38
N PRO A 27 24.75 19.60 11.39
CA PRO A 27 25.03 19.29 12.79
C PRO A 27 24.34 18.00 13.25
N GLN A 28 23.26 17.59 12.59
CA GLN A 28 22.53 16.35 12.82
C GLN A 28 21.88 15.89 11.51
N ARG A 29 21.58 14.60 11.37
CA ARG A 29 20.86 14.04 10.21
C ARG A 29 19.35 14.22 10.43
N PRO A 30 18.65 15.09 9.69
CA PRO A 30 17.20 15.21 9.77
C PRO A 30 16.50 13.93 9.31
N SER A 31 15.33 13.65 9.88
CA SER A 31 14.51 12.50 9.48
C SER A 31 13.63 12.85 8.26
N VAL A 32 13.54 11.93 7.31
CA VAL A 32 12.61 12.02 6.18
C VAL A 32 11.40 11.16 6.48
N VAL A 33 10.20 11.76 6.41
CA VAL A 33 8.93 11.05 6.56
C VAL A 33 8.18 11.13 5.24
N SER A 34 7.90 9.99 4.62
CA SER A 34 7.09 9.94 3.40
C SER A 34 5.63 10.20 3.75
N LEU A 35 5.13 11.38 3.37
CA LEU A 35 3.70 11.69 3.50
C LEU A 35 2.88 10.93 2.45
N GLN A 36 3.42 10.80 1.24
CA GLN A 36 2.92 9.97 0.15
C GLN A 36 3.99 9.92 -0.95
N CYS A 37 4.17 8.79 -1.61
CA CYS A 37 4.84 8.73 -2.92
C CYS A 37 3.98 7.95 -3.92
N ASP A 38 4.55 7.63 -5.06
CA ASP A 38 3.92 6.83 -6.11
C ASP A 38 3.89 5.32 -5.80
N VAL A 39 4.78 4.85 -4.92
CA VAL A 39 4.88 3.44 -4.49
C VAL A 39 4.01 3.16 -3.26
N ASP A 40 4.04 4.02 -2.25
CA ASP A 40 3.40 3.77 -0.96
C ASP A 40 2.81 5.05 -0.34
N HIS A 41 1.85 4.87 0.56
CA HIS A 41 1.29 5.91 1.40
C HIS A 41 1.33 5.43 2.86
N PRO A 42 2.53 5.41 3.49
CA PRO A 42 2.74 4.73 4.75
C PRO A 42 1.97 5.36 5.91
N THR A 43 1.79 6.69 5.90
CA THR A 43 0.98 7.41 6.89
C THR A 43 -0.48 6.97 6.87
N GLN A 44 -1.08 6.83 5.68
CA GLN A 44 -2.44 6.36 5.50
C GLN A 44 -2.58 4.87 5.87
N SER A 45 -1.72 4.00 5.33
CA SER A 45 -1.82 2.56 5.59
C SER A 45 -1.62 2.22 7.07
N MET A 46 -0.73 2.92 7.77
CA MET A 46 -0.55 2.77 9.22
C MET A 46 -1.74 3.31 10.02
N ALA A 47 -2.35 4.41 9.59
CA ALA A 47 -3.58 4.92 10.22
C ALA A 47 -4.74 3.93 10.06
N ASP A 48 -4.88 3.33 8.88
CA ASP A 48 -5.88 2.30 8.61
C ASP A 48 -5.64 1.03 9.45
N LEU A 49 -4.39 0.59 9.58
CA LEU A 49 -4.02 -0.52 10.46
C LEU A 49 -4.37 -0.22 11.92
N LEU A 50 -4.05 0.98 12.41
CA LEU A 50 -4.39 1.39 13.77
C LEU A 50 -5.92 1.42 13.98
N HIS A 51 -6.67 1.82 12.96
CA HIS A 51 -8.13 1.76 13.01
C HIS A 51 -8.63 0.30 13.11
N LEU A 52 -8.10 -0.60 12.29
CA LEU A 52 -8.43 -2.03 12.36
C LEU A 52 -8.07 -2.64 13.72
N GLN A 53 -6.90 -2.29 14.27
CA GLN A 53 -6.48 -2.71 15.61
C GLN A 53 -7.48 -2.26 16.67
N LYS A 54 -7.92 -0.99 16.64
CA LYS A 54 -8.92 -0.46 17.58
C LYS A 54 -10.28 -1.17 17.41
N HIS A 55 -10.70 -1.38 16.18
CA HIS A 55 -12.00 -1.99 15.88
C HIS A 55 -12.06 -3.47 16.27
N PHE A 56 -10.99 -4.23 16.04
CA PHE A 56 -10.92 -5.65 16.36
C PHE A 56 -10.28 -5.96 17.72
N GLY A 57 -9.76 -4.94 18.39
CA GLY A 57 -9.21 -4.98 19.74
C GLY A 57 -7.70 -5.26 19.83
N SER A 58 -7.11 -5.94 18.85
CA SER A 58 -5.66 -6.17 18.82
C SER A 58 -5.17 -6.54 17.41
N LEU A 59 -3.86 -6.53 17.20
CA LEU A 59 -3.25 -6.90 15.91
C LEU A 59 -3.33 -8.41 15.67
N GLU A 60 -3.23 -9.24 16.72
CA GLU A 60 -3.31 -10.70 16.65
C GLU A 60 -4.70 -11.14 16.15
N LYS A 61 -5.74 -10.40 16.53
CA LYS A 61 -7.12 -10.68 16.09
C LYS A 61 -7.33 -10.42 14.60
N LEU A 62 -6.42 -9.74 13.91
CA LEU A 62 -6.49 -9.53 12.47
C LEU A 62 -6.15 -10.80 11.67
N ALA A 63 -5.36 -11.71 12.25
CA ALA A 63 -5.02 -12.97 11.61
C ALA A 63 -6.27 -13.77 11.22
N GLY A 64 -6.27 -14.33 10.01
CA GLY A 64 -7.39 -15.06 9.42
C GLY A 64 -8.56 -14.19 8.94
N LYS A 65 -8.59 -12.87 9.21
CA LYS A 65 -9.63 -11.99 8.69
C LYS A 65 -9.39 -11.64 7.23
N THR A 66 -10.47 -11.50 6.48
CA THR A 66 -10.43 -11.16 5.05
C THR A 66 -10.66 -9.68 4.80
N ILE A 67 -9.75 -9.05 4.08
CA ILE A 67 -9.88 -7.69 3.55
C ILE A 67 -9.90 -7.72 2.03
N ALA A 68 -10.90 -7.06 1.44
CA ALA A 68 -10.99 -6.84 0.01
C ALA A 68 -10.57 -5.41 -0.31
N MET A 69 -9.47 -5.28 -1.05
CA MET A 69 -9.00 -4.05 -1.63
C MET A 69 -9.48 -3.98 -3.08
N THR A 70 -10.53 -3.20 -3.33
CA THR A 70 -11.22 -3.22 -4.63
C THR A 70 -11.17 -1.87 -5.32
N TRP A 71 -11.11 -1.89 -6.65
CA TRP A 71 -11.21 -0.68 -7.45
C TRP A 71 -12.62 -0.12 -7.49
N ALA A 72 -12.79 1.18 -7.23
CA ALA A 72 -14.05 1.88 -7.43
C ALA A 72 -13.92 2.96 -8.49
N TYR A 73 -14.99 3.16 -9.25
CA TYR A 73 -15.05 4.19 -10.29
C TYR A 73 -14.86 5.61 -9.69
N SER A 74 -14.08 6.44 -10.40
CA SER A 74 -13.89 7.85 -10.10
C SER A 74 -13.95 8.67 -11.40
N PRO A 75 -14.70 9.79 -11.44
CA PRO A 75 -14.67 10.69 -12.60
C PRO A 75 -13.34 11.45 -12.71
N SER A 76 -12.59 11.59 -11.60
CA SER A 76 -11.26 12.22 -11.58
C SER A 76 -10.19 11.29 -12.16
N TYR A 77 -9.44 11.79 -13.15
CA TYR A 77 -8.35 11.07 -13.82
C TYR A 77 -7.10 10.95 -12.94
N GLY A 78 -6.32 9.89 -13.16
CA GLY A 78 -4.92 9.83 -12.72
C GLY A 78 -4.69 9.81 -11.20
N LYS A 79 -5.56 9.15 -10.44
CA LYS A 79 -5.34 9.03 -8.99
C LYS A 79 -4.14 8.11 -8.66
N PRO A 80 -3.38 8.42 -7.60
CA PRO A 80 -2.21 7.63 -7.21
C PRO A 80 -2.56 6.19 -6.84
N LEU A 81 -1.68 5.25 -7.21
CA LEU A 81 -1.78 3.83 -6.84
C LEU A 81 -1.22 3.51 -5.45
N SER A 82 -0.69 4.52 -4.76
CA SER A 82 0.06 4.34 -3.51
C SER A 82 -0.78 3.83 -2.35
N VAL A 83 -2.08 4.17 -2.29
CA VAL A 83 -3.00 3.63 -1.27
C VAL A 83 -3.26 2.13 -1.47
N PRO A 84 -3.72 1.64 -2.65
CA PRO A 84 -3.87 0.19 -2.86
C PRO A 84 -2.58 -0.58 -2.65
N GLN A 85 -1.45 -0.03 -3.10
CA GLN A 85 -0.14 -0.64 -2.89
C GLN A 85 0.24 -0.72 -1.41
N GLY A 86 0.08 0.36 -0.66
CA GLY A 86 0.39 0.40 0.77
C GLY A 86 -0.49 -0.53 1.61
N ILE A 87 -1.79 -0.61 1.30
CA ILE A 87 -2.72 -1.51 2.01
C ILE A 87 -2.36 -2.98 1.77
N ILE A 88 -2.15 -3.41 0.51
CA ILE A 88 -1.80 -4.82 0.27
C ILE A 88 -0.43 -5.16 0.83
N GLY A 89 0.54 -4.23 0.77
CA GLY A 89 1.89 -4.43 1.29
C GLY A 89 1.92 -4.55 2.81
N LEU A 90 1.11 -3.76 3.51
CA LEU A 90 1.05 -3.74 4.98
C LEU A 90 0.16 -4.85 5.54
N MET A 91 -1.07 -5.01 5.05
CA MET A 91 -2.06 -5.91 5.67
C MET A 91 -1.67 -7.38 5.53
N THR A 92 -0.95 -7.74 4.47
CA THR A 92 -0.39 -9.10 4.29
C THR A 92 0.66 -9.46 5.34
N ARG A 93 1.18 -8.51 6.12
CA ARG A 93 2.13 -8.77 7.22
C ARG A 93 1.46 -9.26 8.51
N PHE A 94 0.14 -9.15 8.63
CA PHE A 94 -0.61 -9.44 9.86
C PHE A 94 -1.47 -10.70 9.77
N GLY A 95 -1.09 -11.67 8.94
CA GLY A 95 -1.81 -12.95 8.81
C GLY A 95 -3.21 -12.81 8.21
N MET A 96 -3.51 -11.68 7.57
CA MET A 96 -4.81 -11.43 6.94
C MET A 96 -4.93 -12.14 5.59
N ASN A 97 -6.17 -12.39 5.18
CA ASN A 97 -6.53 -12.85 3.83
C ASN A 97 -6.83 -11.62 2.96
N VAL A 98 -5.84 -11.17 2.19
CA VAL A 98 -5.94 -9.96 1.37
C VAL A 98 -6.38 -10.34 -0.05
N ARG A 99 -7.49 -9.74 -0.51
CA ARG A 99 -8.00 -9.90 -1.88
C ARG A 99 -7.89 -8.58 -2.62
N LEU A 100 -7.10 -8.55 -3.69
CA LEU A 100 -7.00 -7.39 -4.58
C LEU A 100 -7.94 -7.61 -5.76
N ALA A 101 -8.92 -6.74 -5.94
CA ALA A 101 -9.87 -6.84 -7.06
C ALA A 101 -9.82 -5.61 -7.96
N HIS A 102 -9.47 -5.82 -9.21
CA HIS A 102 -9.37 -4.73 -10.19
C HIS A 102 -9.80 -5.18 -11.59
N PRO A 103 -10.33 -4.28 -12.43
CA PRO A 103 -10.54 -4.58 -13.85
C PRO A 103 -9.21 -4.85 -14.56
N GLU A 104 -9.28 -5.49 -15.72
CA GLU A 104 -8.10 -5.68 -16.58
C GLU A 104 -7.48 -4.33 -16.97
N GLY A 105 -6.13 -4.28 -17.00
CA GLY A 105 -5.37 -3.05 -17.30
C GLY A 105 -5.10 -2.13 -16.10
N TYR A 106 -5.60 -2.48 -14.90
CA TYR A 106 -5.41 -1.71 -13.65
C TYR A 106 -4.47 -2.39 -12.64
N SER A 107 -3.52 -3.18 -13.15
CA SER A 107 -2.50 -3.84 -12.32
C SER A 107 -1.67 -2.82 -11.54
N LEU A 108 -1.32 -3.18 -10.30
CA LEU A 108 -0.38 -2.42 -9.46
C LEU A 108 1.07 -2.69 -9.88
N ILE A 109 2.02 -1.98 -9.27
CA ILE A 109 3.46 -2.21 -9.50
C ILE A 109 3.82 -3.68 -9.14
N PRO A 110 4.42 -4.46 -10.07
CA PRO A 110 4.73 -5.88 -9.86
C PRO A 110 5.51 -6.15 -8.57
N ASP A 111 6.55 -5.35 -8.29
CA ASP A 111 7.37 -5.51 -7.08
C ASP A 111 6.54 -5.42 -5.79
N VAL A 112 5.51 -4.56 -5.75
CA VAL A 112 4.61 -4.44 -4.59
C VAL A 112 3.72 -5.68 -4.46
N VAL A 113 3.25 -6.20 -5.58
CA VAL A 113 2.44 -7.43 -5.63
C VAL A 113 3.25 -8.63 -5.13
N ASP A 114 4.52 -8.71 -5.53
CA ASP A 114 5.44 -9.76 -5.06
C ASP A 114 5.73 -9.63 -3.56
N VAL A 115 5.96 -8.41 -3.07
CA VAL A 115 6.10 -8.13 -1.63
C VAL A 115 4.86 -8.58 -0.86
N ALA A 116 3.66 -8.28 -1.34
CA ALA A 116 2.42 -8.71 -0.71
C ALA A 116 2.30 -10.25 -0.66
N GLY A 117 2.64 -10.94 -1.76
CA GLY A 117 2.67 -12.40 -1.82
C GLY A 117 3.69 -13.03 -0.85
N MET A 118 4.90 -12.45 -0.77
CA MET A 118 5.93 -12.90 0.18
C MET A 118 5.52 -12.67 1.63
N ASN A 119 4.92 -11.52 1.94
CA ASN A 119 4.46 -11.18 3.28
C ASN A 119 3.35 -12.13 3.74
N ALA A 120 2.38 -12.43 2.86
CA ALA A 120 1.29 -13.36 3.17
C ALA A 120 1.81 -14.75 3.53
N LYS A 121 2.78 -15.28 2.75
CA LYS A 121 3.43 -16.57 3.04
C LYS A 121 4.15 -16.57 4.39
N LYS A 122 4.86 -15.48 4.72
CA LYS A 122 5.63 -15.36 5.98
C LYS A 122 4.74 -15.18 7.21
N SER A 123 3.59 -14.53 7.07
CA SER A 123 2.69 -14.19 8.18
C SER A 123 1.59 -15.23 8.43
N GLY A 124 1.46 -16.25 7.58
CA GLY A 124 0.40 -17.26 7.66
C GLY A 124 -0.96 -16.81 7.12
N GLY A 125 -0.99 -15.70 6.37
CA GLY A 125 -2.17 -15.20 5.67
C GLY A 125 -2.29 -15.71 4.23
N SER A 126 -3.09 -15.03 3.42
CA SER A 126 -3.20 -15.30 1.98
C SER A 126 -3.30 -14.00 1.18
N PHE A 127 -2.84 -14.05 -0.07
CA PHE A 127 -2.97 -12.95 -1.02
C PHE A 127 -3.45 -13.48 -2.36
N ALA A 128 -4.52 -12.89 -2.90
CA ALA A 128 -5.11 -13.28 -4.17
C ALA A 128 -5.51 -12.05 -4.98
N ILE A 129 -5.28 -12.12 -6.30
CA ILE A 129 -5.75 -11.12 -7.26
C ILE A 129 -6.98 -11.69 -7.96
N MET A 130 -8.02 -10.88 -8.10
CA MET A 130 -9.30 -11.28 -8.66
C MET A 130 -9.76 -10.23 -9.69
N ASN A 131 -10.43 -10.68 -10.74
CA ASN A 131 -10.97 -9.79 -11.77
C ASN A 131 -12.45 -9.45 -11.55
N SER A 132 -13.08 -10.02 -10.52
CA SER A 132 -14.50 -9.81 -10.19
C SER A 132 -14.64 -9.08 -8.85
N MET A 133 -15.36 -7.95 -8.88
CA MET A 133 -15.69 -7.20 -7.68
C MET A 133 -16.64 -8.00 -6.77
N ASP A 134 -17.57 -8.75 -7.35
CA ASP A 134 -18.55 -9.56 -6.63
C ASP A 134 -17.89 -10.65 -5.77
N GLU A 135 -16.82 -11.25 -6.25
CA GLU A 135 -16.05 -12.24 -5.48
C GLU A 135 -15.27 -11.60 -4.33
N ALA A 136 -14.79 -10.38 -4.53
CA ALA A 136 -14.12 -9.60 -3.50
C ALA A 136 -15.11 -9.11 -2.42
N PHE A 137 -16.33 -8.75 -2.81
CA PHE A 137 -17.39 -8.30 -1.90
C PHE A 137 -17.86 -9.35 -0.90
N LYS A 138 -17.52 -10.63 -1.10
CA LYS A 138 -17.73 -11.69 -0.10
C LYS A 138 -16.78 -11.58 1.11
N ALA A 139 -15.88 -10.58 1.14
CA ALA A 139 -15.00 -10.31 2.27
C ALA A 139 -15.74 -9.61 3.43
N ARG A 140 -15.20 -9.78 4.65
CA ARG A 140 -15.76 -9.18 5.87
C ARG A 140 -15.33 -7.72 6.07
N MET A 141 -14.31 -7.27 5.34
CA MET A 141 -13.86 -5.88 5.30
C MET A 141 -13.69 -5.44 3.85
N LEU A 142 -14.14 -4.22 3.56
CA LEU A 142 -14.12 -3.62 2.23
C LEU A 142 -13.38 -2.30 2.26
N PHE A 143 -12.37 -2.19 1.41
CA PHE A 143 -11.61 -0.97 1.24
C PHE A 143 -11.62 -0.60 -0.25
N THR A 144 -12.25 0.53 -0.57
CA THR A 144 -12.60 0.89 -1.95
C THR A 144 -12.09 2.29 -2.30
N PRO A 145 -10.78 2.47 -2.58
CA PRO A 145 -10.30 3.74 -3.07
C PRO A 145 -10.91 4.00 -4.46
N ARG A 146 -11.49 5.18 -4.66
CA ARG A 146 -11.96 5.60 -5.99
C ARG A 146 -10.73 5.95 -6.82
N VAL A 147 -10.47 5.29 -7.94
CA VAL A 147 -9.30 5.53 -8.81
C VAL A 147 -9.76 5.81 -10.25
N GLY A 148 -9.09 6.73 -10.95
CA GLY A 148 -9.50 7.22 -12.27
C GLY A 148 -9.21 6.26 -13.43
N ARG A 149 -9.92 6.44 -14.56
CA ARG A 149 -9.65 5.71 -15.82
C ARG A 149 -8.20 5.91 -16.28
N ARG A 150 -7.57 4.89 -16.87
CA ARG A 150 -6.54 5.08 -17.92
C ARG A 150 -7.28 5.05 -19.25
N THR A 151 -7.28 6.15 -20.00
CA THR A 151 -7.67 6.10 -21.41
C THR A 151 -6.54 5.41 -22.16
N GLN A 152 -6.88 4.42 -22.98
CA GLN A 152 -6.00 3.88 -24.03
C GLN A 152 -5.61 5.00 -25.00
#